data_AF-A0A7S4EFV4-F1
#
_entry.id   AF-A0A7S4EFV4-F1
#
_cell.length_a   1.000
_cell.length_b   1.000
_cell.length_c   1.000
_cell.angle_alpha   90.00
_cell.angle_beta   90.00
_cell.angle_gamma   90.00
#
_symmetry.space_group_name_H-M   'P 1'
#
loop_
_entity.id
_entity.type
_entity.pdbx_description
1 polymer ?
#
loop_
_entity_poly.entity_id
_entity_poly.type
_entity_poly.pdbx_seq_one_letter_code
_entity_poly.pdbx_strand_id
1 'polypeptide(L)'
;AIPFQSAFFGFGLGDGALCLTGNDLCDNHCCPRFLFGVTGVCGTCCYHGDCSGTFPQPPAGEFGTPFCGKDHTCVSHPNDNKIPDTGYPVWLPSETIDNSKVFRRLDMERHVVPGTDPVFTQVWYFDLSEQEEGGLSLADVEVTRNSIKIPLWARMHGAYSKTYPTFGESETGIVTTVMGDNEASLVTNYPKTTFVEKYHTLTFDGQKDTSRADFFVRKAEEQLAEEPEFDYGKFVTRGTAAFTAVGVRGTITSQVEAGIDQAVVWQARRFANDFPRSAIGSLNPSSVPAWADHEKKCKKAIELAKDPSFEREYLKSEQHCKHFEEGNGVDYTDTHAIMPLGRPIVTSSGEMVNAPVHYLGFVGGVIIADYDEETSVLQIYFQGHSVSRQYADVAFPGPEGLKGSALYVSAVTDGPDYVVSDKDGRTNEYLRLEQPDDDRSQFLGGRGKDYTLWARPKSETCKPGIEDGDFWTEMDLEPGAESIFDVLTGTLTLSRGVVQGMPCADVWMRSDAGAGTHGFDQNEMGVWGHFLMEVTDETTRTLGLARWWDNWECFYQDKDMGICEAERPGL
;
A
#
# COMPACT_ATOMS: atom_id res chain seq x y z
N ALA A 1 -21.14 -14.13 -17.49
CA ALA A 1 -21.37 -14.80 -18.79
C ALA A 1 -22.76 -14.46 -19.32
N ILE A 2 -22.83 -13.54 -20.30
CA ILE A 2 -24.01 -13.25 -21.12
C ILE A 2 -23.50 -13.19 -22.58
N PRO A 3 -24.19 -13.80 -23.56
CA PRO A 3 -23.57 -14.22 -24.82
C PRO A 3 -23.65 -13.11 -25.88
N PHE A 4 -22.50 -12.70 -26.41
CA PHE A 4 -22.44 -12.00 -27.70
C PHE A 4 -22.43 -13.05 -28.82
N GLN A 5 -23.60 -13.27 -29.42
CA GLN A 5 -23.72 -14.03 -30.66
C GLN A 5 -23.11 -13.24 -31.82
N SER A 6 -22.05 -13.80 -32.35
CA SER A 6 -21.37 -13.47 -33.59
C SER A 6 -22.29 -13.70 -34.80
N ALA A 7 -22.47 -12.66 -35.60
CA ALA A 7 -22.90 -12.77 -37.00
C ALA A 7 -21.73 -12.32 -37.89
N PHE A 8 -20.75 -13.19 -38.08
CA PHE A 8 -19.72 -13.02 -39.11
C PHE A 8 -20.21 -13.67 -40.41
N PHE A 9 -20.40 -12.85 -41.44
CA PHE A 9 -20.40 -13.32 -42.82
C PHE A 9 -19.01 -13.83 -43.17
N GLY A 10 -18.91 -15.12 -43.48
CA GLY A 10 -17.71 -15.71 -44.04
C GLY A 10 -17.48 -15.23 -45.47
N PHE A 11 -16.43 -14.45 -45.67
CA PHE A 11 -15.66 -14.47 -46.91
C PHE A 11 -14.27 -14.96 -46.56
N GLY A 12 -13.98 -16.21 -46.94
CA GLY A 12 -12.63 -16.72 -46.96
C GLY A 12 -11.83 -15.97 -48.00
N LEU A 13 -10.99 -15.04 -47.56
CA LEU A 13 -9.84 -14.59 -48.33
C LEU A 13 -8.72 -15.58 -48.02
N GLY A 14 -8.53 -16.53 -48.94
CA GLY A 14 -7.35 -17.38 -48.94
C GLY A 14 -6.07 -16.56 -49.06
N ASP A 15 -4.98 -17.14 -48.57
CA ASP A 15 -3.61 -16.67 -48.60
C ASP A 15 -3.31 -15.70 -49.77
N GLY A 16 -3.15 -14.41 -49.45
CA GLY A 16 -2.71 -13.41 -50.43
C GLY A 16 -3.31 -12.02 -50.28
N ALA A 17 -3.21 -11.39 -49.10
CA ALA A 17 -3.33 -9.93 -49.03
C ALA A 17 -2.07 -9.30 -49.65
N LEU A 18 -2.23 -8.60 -50.77
CA LEU A 18 -1.16 -7.85 -51.44
C LEU A 18 -0.77 -6.63 -50.60
N CYS A 19 0.34 -6.72 -49.87
CA CYS A 19 0.98 -5.56 -49.24
C CYS A 19 1.62 -4.68 -50.33
N LEU A 20 0.86 -3.74 -50.87
CA LEU A 20 1.26 -2.89 -52.00
C LEU A 20 2.17 -1.73 -51.57
N THR A 21 3.42 -2.04 -51.25
CA THR A 21 4.56 -1.11 -51.46
C THR A 21 5.84 -1.91 -51.69
N GLY A 22 6.29 -1.95 -52.95
CA GLY A 22 7.70 -2.09 -53.38
C GLY A 22 8.58 -3.13 -52.68
N ASN A 23 8.77 -4.27 -53.35
CA ASN A 23 9.96 -5.13 -53.36
C ASN A 23 10.37 -5.99 -52.14
N ASP A 24 9.72 -5.91 -50.98
CA ASP A 24 9.95 -6.89 -49.91
C ASP A 24 8.65 -7.65 -49.60
N LEU A 25 8.63 -8.96 -49.85
CA LEU A 25 7.62 -9.85 -49.29
C LEU A 25 7.68 -9.65 -47.77
N CYS A 26 6.59 -9.24 -47.12
CA CYS A 26 6.61 -9.13 -45.66
C CYS A 26 6.93 -10.51 -45.09
N ASP A 27 8.05 -10.64 -44.36
CA ASP A 27 8.48 -11.94 -43.83
C ASP A 27 7.52 -12.49 -42.73
N ASN A 28 6.67 -11.64 -42.12
CA ASN A 28 5.86 -12.01 -40.94
C ASN A 28 4.35 -11.71 -41.08
N HIS A 29 3.89 -10.44 -41.06
CA HIS A 29 2.46 -10.08 -41.12
C HIS A 29 2.16 -8.82 -41.97
N CYS A 30 0.97 -8.76 -42.59
CA CYS A 30 0.46 -7.62 -43.36
C CYS A 30 -0.81 -7.07 -42.67
N CYS A 31 -0.72 -5.89 -42.04
CA CYS A 31 -1.79 -5.34 -41.19
C CYS A 31 -2.69 -4.38 -41.95
N PRO A 32 -4.03 -4.50 -41.86
CA PRO A 32 -4.97 -3.65 -42.60
C PRO A 32 -4.94 -2.21 -42.08
N ARG A 33 -4.77 -1.22 -42.96
CA ARG A 33 -4.66 0.19 -42.57
C ARG A 33 -6.02 0.92 -42.46
N PHE A 34 -7.12 0.32 -42.96
CA PHE A 34 -8.47 0.92 -42.96
C PHE A 34 -9.58 -0.14 -42.95
N LEU A 35 -10.73 0.19 -42.34
CA LEU A 35 -11.93 -0.67 -42.25
C LEU A 35 -12.50 -1.12 -43.60
N PHE A 36 -12.06 -0.56 -44.74
CA PHE A 36 -12.66 -0.79 -46.07
C PHE A 36 -11.69 -0.83 -47.27
N GLY A 37 -10.38 -1.10 -47.13
CA GLY A 37 -9.56 -1.16 -48.35
C GLY A 37 -8.12 -1.66 -48.27
N VAL A 38 -7.86 -2.70 -49.07
CA VAL A 38 -6.74 -3.05 -49.99
C VAL A 38 -5.28 -2.57 -49.77
N THR A 39 -4.95 -1.81 -48.73
CA THR A 39 -3.58 -1.43 -48.41
C THR A 39 -3.22 -1.87 -46.99
N GLY A 40 -2.16 -2.67 -46.90
CA GLY A 40 -1.60 -3.15 -45.63
C GLY A 40 -0.25 -2.52 -45.32
N VAL A 41 0.11 -2.51 -44.04
CA VAL A 41 1.46 -2.16 -43.56
C VAL A 41 2.14 -3.45 -43.12
N CYS A 42 3.37 -3.71 -43.56
CA CYS A 42 4.15 -4.84 -43.03
C CYS A 42 4.47 -4.57 -41.55
N GLY A 43 4.27 -5.57 -40.69
CA GLY A 43 4.60 -5.51 -39.28
C GLY A 43 4.95 -6.88 -38.70
N THR A 44 5.48 -6.91 -37.49
CA THR A 44 5.61 -8.15 -36.71
C THR A 44 4.36 -8.46 -35.89
N CYS A 45 3.38 -7.54 -35.84
CA CYS A 45 2.06 -7.72 -35.26
C CYS A 45 1.02 -6.79 -35.88
N CYS A 46 -0.25 -7.15 -35.78
CA CYS A 46 -1.39 -6.30 -36.12
C CYS A 46 -2.29 -5.99 -34.92
N TYR A 47 -2.30 -6.90 -33.94
CA TYR A 47 -3.04 -6.80 -32.68
C TYR A 47 -2.10 -7.14 -31.52
N HIS A 48 -2.42 -6.66 -30.31
CA HIS A 48 -1.58 -6.95 -29.13
C HIS A 48 -1.43 -8.45 -28.87
N GLY A 49 -2.47 -9.25 -29.14
CA GLY A 49 -2.42 -10.71 -29.02
C GLY A 49 -1.41 -11.38 -29.96
N ASP A 50 -1.01 -10.75 -31.05
CA ASP A 50 -0.01 -11.31 -31.98
C ASP A 50 1.40 -11.33 -31.38
N CYS A 51 1.61 -10.60 -30.27
CA CYS A 51 2.90 -10.49 -29.59
C CYS A 51 3.13 -11.54 -28.50
N SER A 52 2.15 -12.41 -28.25
CA SER A 52 2.34 -13.56 -27.37
C SER A 52 3.27 -14.57 -28.03
N GLY A 53 4.52 -14.67 -27.54
CA GLY A 53 5.49 -15.70 -27.95
C GLY A 53 6.60 -15.27 -28.92
N THR A 54 6.68 -13.99 -29.31
CA THR A 54 7.65 -13.49 -30.30
C THR A 54 9.04 -13.17 -29.73
N PHE A 55 9.19 -13.09 -28.41
CA PHE A 55 10.46 -12.73 -27.79
C PHE A 55 11.05 -13.86 -26.94
N PRO A 56 12.34 -14.23 -27.12
CA PRO A 56 13.12 -14.96 -26.12
C PRO A 56 13.55 -13.99 -25.02
N GLN A 57 12.57 -13.41 -24.35
CA GLN A 57 12.74 -12.73 -23.07
C GLN A 57 12.84 -13.82 -21.99
N PRO A 58 13.19 -13.53 -20.72
CA PRO A 58 12.59 -14.33 -19.66
C PRO A 58 11.08 -14.45 -19.95
N PRO A 59 10.42 -15.60 -19.73
CA PRO A 59 9.11 -15.93 -20.31
C PRO A 59 8.14 -14.74 -20.31
N ALA A 60 7.45 -14.53 -21.44
CA ALA A 60 6.48 -13.46 -21.59
C ALA A 60 5.46 -13.50 -20.46
N GLY A 61 5.47 -12.49 -19.59
CA GLY A 61 4.51 -12.42 -18.51
C GLY A 61 4.91 -11.73 -17.22
N GLU A 62 6.00 -10.97 -17.10
CA GLU A 62 6.22 -10.35 -15.78
C GLU A 62 6.60 -8.86 -15.77
N PHE A 63 6.43 -8.20 -16.91
CA PHE A 63 6.08 -6.77 -17.00
C PHE A 63 5.03 -6.60 -18.08
N GLY A 64 3.77 -6.92 -17.73
CA GLY A 64 2.64 -6.84 -18.65
C GLY A 64 2.70 -7.85 -19.81
N THR A 65 1.58 -7.93 -20.54
CA THR A 65 1.51 -8.72 -21.77
C THR A 65 2.16 -7.93 -22.90
N PRO A 66 3.12 -8.49 -23.67
CA PRO A 66 3.67 -7.82 -24.84
C PRO A 66 2.56 -7.31 -25.76
N PHE A 67 2.76 -6.14 -26.37
CA PHE A 67 1.71 -5.50 -27.14
C PHE A 67 2.24 -5.02 -28.49
N CYS A 68 1.31 -4.87 -29.43
CA CYS A 68 1.61 -4.32 -30.74
C CYS A 68 1.74 -2.79 -30.69
N GLY A 69 2.93 -2.27 -30.99
CA GLY A 69 3.24 -0.84 -31.04
C GLY A 69 2.58 -0.13 -32.22
N LYS A 70 2.61 1.22 -32.19
CA LYS A 70 2.03 2.09 -33.24
C LYS A 70 2.68 1.89 -34.62
N ASP A 71 3.87 1.32 -34.66
CA ASP A 71 4.63 1.00 -35.86
C ASP A 71 4.43 -0.46 -36.32
N HIS A 72 3.43 -1.16 -35.78
CA HIS A 72 3.15 -2.57 -36.06
C HIS A 72 4.33 -3.50 -35.71
N THR A 73 5.16 -3.10 -34.75
CA THR A 73 6.16 -3.98 -34.16
C THR A 73 5.69 -4.48 -32.81
N CYS A 74 5.91 -5.76 -32.53
CA CYS A 74 5.81 -6.24 -31.18
C CYS A 74 6.81 -5.50 -30.32
N VAL A 75 6.34 -5.00 -29.19
CA VAL A 75 7.16 -4.36 -28.18
C VAL A 75 6.88 -5.04 -26.86
N SER A 76 7.94 -5.36 -26.12
CA SER A 76 7.80 -5.91 -24.77
C SER A 76 7.37 -4.82 -23.78
N HIS A 77 7.71 -3.55 -24.05
CA HIS A 77 7.34 -2.37 -23.25
C HIS A 77 7.11 -1.15 -24.15
N PRO A 78 6.27 -0.17 -23.76
CA PRO A 78 6.20 1.11 -24.45
C PRO A 78 7.50 1.92 -24.22
N ASN A 79 7.99 2.65 -25.23
CA ASN A 79 8.97 3.77 -25.09
C ASN A 79 10.28 3.55 -24.28
N ASP A 80 11.00 2.43 -24.43
CA ASP A 80 12.29 2.11 -23.77
C ASP A 80 12.23 1.98 -22.22
N ASN A 81 11.30 2.68 -21.54
CA ASN A 81 11.00 2.64 -20.09
C ASN A 81 12.25 2.59 -19.19
N LYS A 82 13.33 3.21 -19.64
CA LYS A 82 14.52 3.37 -18.85
C LYS A 82 14.22 4.35 -17.73
N ILE A 83 14.63 3.98 -16.52
CA ILE A 83 14.51 4.83 -15.35
C ILE A 83 15.42 6.04 -15.55
N PRO A 84 14.92 7.29 -15.47
CA PRO A 84 15.76 8.46 -15.55
C PRO A 84 16.83 8.47 -14.46
N ASP A 85 17.98 9.09 -14.71
CA ASP A 85 19.04 9.23 -13.69
C ASP A 85 18.58 10.04 -12.47
N THR A 86 17.55 10.87 -12.63
CA THR A 86 16.90 11.64 -11.55
C THR A 86 15.87 10.82 -10.77
N GLY A 87 15.57 9.60 -11.21
CA GLY A 87 14.55 8.73 -10.63
C GLY A 87 13.13 9.04 -11.13
N TYR A 88 12.13 8.80 -10.28
CA TYR A 88 10.72 8.88 -10.65
C TYR A 88 10.11 10.22 -10.28
N PRO A 89 9.54 10.97 -11.24
CA PRO A 89 8.85 12.21 -10.93
C PRO A 89 7.50 11.89 -10.30
N VAL A 90 7.23 12.50 -9.15
CA VAL A 90 5.96 12.46 -8.44
C VAL A 90 5.47 13.89 -8.28
N TRP A 91 4.20 14.13 -8.58
CA TRP A 91 3.59 15.46 -8.47
C TRP A 91 2.67 15.50 -7.26
N LEU A 92 3.12 16.16 -6.20
CA LEU A 92 2.41 16.27 -4.93
C LEU A 92 2.12 17.73 -4.61
N PRO A 93 0.91 18.08 -4.16
CA PRO A 93 0.69 19.36 -3.55
C PRO A 93 1.25 19.33 -2.12
N SER A 94 1.88 20.43 -1.73
CA SER A 94 2.48 20.50 -0.41
C SER A 94 1.43 20.62 0.68
N GLU A 95 1.66 19.90 1.77
CA GLU A 95 0.81 19.99 2.94
C GLU A 95 1.07 21.23 3.82
N THR A 96 2.27 21.82 3.82
CA THR A 96 2.58 22.94 4.72
C THR A 96 3.17 24.16 4.06
N ILE A 97 3.36 24.16 2.73
CA ILE A 97 3.78 25.35 1.98
C ILE A 97 2.58 26.24 1.59
N ASP A 98 2.61 27.46 2.15
CA ASP A 98 2.03 28.76 1.75
C ASP A 98 0.64 28.89 1.08
N ASN A 99 -0.19 27.84 1.07
CA ASN A 99 -1.40 27.77 0.23
C ASN A 99 -1.11 27.92 -1.27
N SER A 100 0.12 27.72 -1.75
CA SER A 100 0.36 27.60 -3.19
C SER A 100 -0.36 26.35 -3.66
N LYS A 101 -1.50 26.57 -4.33
CA LYS A 101 -2.38 25.56 -4.92
C LYS A 101 -1.74 24.85 -6.12
N VAL A 102 -0.43 24.58 -6.05
CA VAL A 102 0.45 24.15 -7.14
C VAL A 102 0.99 22.77 -6.79
N PHE A 103 0.98 21.87 -7.77
CA PHE A 103 1.61 20.56 -7.64
C PHE A 103 3.12 20.75 -7.76
N ARG A 104 3.85 20.34 -6.72
CA ARG A 104 5.30 20.32 -6.70
C ARG A 104 5.78 18.99 -7.27
N ARG A 105 6.77 19.07 -8.15
CA ARG A 105 7.51 17.89 -8.56
C ARG A 105 8.49 17.50 -7.47
N LEU A 106 8.43 16.25 -7.06
CA LEU A 106 9.43 15.55 -6.28
C LEU A 106 10.05 14.50 -7.20
N ASP A 107 11.38 14.49 -7.30
CA ASP A 107 12.07 13.42 -7.99
C ASP A 107 12.50 12.38 -6.95
N MET A 108 11.97 11.16 -7.07
CA MET A 108 12.32 10.03 -6.23
C MET A 108 13.54 9.32 -6.81
N GLU A 109 14.73 9.71 -6.35
CA GLU A 109 15.98 9.10 -6.82
C GLU A 109 15.98 7.60 -6.53
N ARG A 110 16.41 6.81 -7.52
CA ARG A 110 16.52 5.37 -7.39
C ARG A 110 17.95 4.96 -7.10
N HIS A 111 18.16 4.30 -5.96
CA HIS A 111 19.46 3.81 -5.51
C HIS A 111 19.51 2.28 -5.56
N VAL A 112 20.50 1.76 -6.28
CA VAL A 112 20.78 0.32 -6.30
C VAL A 112 21.81 -0.01 -5.22
N VAL A 113 21.40 -0.77 -4.22
CA VAL A 113 22.28 -1.29 -3.17
C VAL A 113 23.01 -2.52 -3.72
N PRO A 114 24.36 -2.57 -3.66
CA PRO A 114 25.11 -3.72 -4.16
C PRO A 114 24.79 -5.01 -3.39
N GLY A 115 24.70 -6.12 -4.12
CA GLY A 115 24.50 -7.45 -3.53
C GLY A 115 23.03 -7.85 -3.42
N THR A 116 22.77 -8.81 -2.54
CA THR A 116 21.48 -9.48 -2.34
C THR A 116 20.91 -9.26 -0.94
N ASP A 117 21.61 -8.49 -0.11
CA ASP A 117 21.11 -8.14 1.21
C ASP A 117 19.79 -7.35 1.07
N PRO A 118 18.74 -7.69 1.83
CA PRO A 118 17.50 -6.92 1.81
C PRO A 118 17.75 -5.46 2.24
N VAL A 119 17.10 -4.52 1.56
CA VAL A 119 17.10 -3.10 1.93
C VAL A 119 16.13 -2.78 3.07
N PHE A 120 15.31 -3.76 3.45
CA PHE A 120 14.40 -3.73 4.57
C PHE A 120 14.23 -5.14 5.14
N THR A 121 14.14 -5.25 6.47
CA THR A 121 13.81 -6.51 7.13
C THR A 121 12.87 -6.28 8.29
N GLN A 122 11.87 -7.14 8.46
CA GLN A 122 10.95 -7.09 9.60
C GLN A 122 10.58 -8.49 10.08
N VAL A 123 10.43 -8.66 11.39
CA VAL A 123 9.74 -9.82 11.98
C VAL A 123 8.50 -9.35 12.70
N TRP A 124 7.41 -10.08 12.52
CA TRP A 124 6.28 -10.11 13.45
C TRP A 124 6.36 -11.36 14.32
N TYR A 125 6.03 -11.19 15.60
CA TYR A 125 6.00 -12.24 16.60
C TYR A 125 4.64 -12.23 17.29
N PHE A 126 3.82 -13.23 16.98
CA PHE A 126 2.48 -13.40 17.56
C PHE A 126 2.47 -14.64 18.45
N ASP A 127 2.27 -14.45 19.75
CA ASP A 127 1.92 -15.54 20.65
C ASP A 127 0.41 -15.77 20.53
N LEU A 128 -0.01 -16.78 19.77
CA LEU A 128 -1.43 -17.02 19.50
C LEU A 128 -2.18 -17.55 20.73
N SER A 129 -1.46 -17.95 21.78
CA SER A 129 -2.04 -18.36 23.06
C SER A 129 -2.27 -17.20 24.02
N GLU A 130 -1.55 -16.09 23.84
CA GLU A 130 -1.72 -14.83 24.56
C GLU A 130 -2.38 -13.78 23.65
N GLN A 131 -3.71 -13.78 23.56
CA GLN A 131 -4.49 -12.79 22.78
C GLN A 131 -5.61 -12.16 23.62
N GLU A 132 -6.00 -10.93 23.28
CA GLU A 132 -7.04 -10.17 23.99
C GLU A 132 -8.42 -10.83 23.86
N GLU A 133 -9.22 -10.83 24.93
CA GLU A 133 -10.60 -11.32 24.90
C GLU A 133 -11.41 -10.66 23.77
N GLY A 134 -12.15 -11.46 23.01
CA GLY A 134 -12.89 -11.00 21.82
C GLY A 134 -12.02 -10.75 20.58
N GLY A 135 -10.70 -11.00 20.66
CA GLY A 135 -9.80 -11.06 19.51
C GLY A 135 -9.69 -12.47 18.93
N LEU A 136 -8.52 -12.82 18.40
CA LEU A 136 -8.22 -14.17 17.93
C LEU A 136 -8.31 -15.20 19.06
N SER A 137 -9.00 -16.32 18.80
CA SER A 137 -8.98 -17.50 19.66
C SER A 137 -8.12 -18.60 19.04
N LEU A 138 -7.21 -19.18 19.83
CA LEU A 138 -6.33 -20.27 19.39
C LEU A 138 -7.12 -21.49 18.89
N ALA A 139 -8.33 -21.73 19.40
CA ALA A 139 -9.17 -22.85 18.99
C ALA A 139 -9.68 -22.72 17.54
N ASP A 140 -9.69 -21.50 17.00
CA ASP A 140 -10.11 -21.20 15.64
C ASP A 140 -8.91 -21.13 14.67
N VAL A 141 -7.69 -21.36 15.15
CA VAL A 141 -6.49 -21.44 14.32
C VAL A 141 -6.29 -22.88 13.87
N GLU A 142 -6.30 -23.12 12.55
CA GLU A 142 -6.03 -24.44 11.98
C GLU A 142 -4.61 -24.52 11.43
N VAL A 143 -3.81 -25.45 11.96
CA VAL A 143 -2.43 -25.65 11.50
C VAL A 143 -2.29 -27.01 10.84
N THR A 144 -1.66 -27.01 9.67
CA THR A 144 -1.14 -28.22 9.02
C THR A 144 0.37 -28.10 8.90
N ARG A 145 1.02 -29.20 8.50
CA ARG A 145 2.47 -29.21 8.28
C ARG A 145 2.99 -28.08 7.37
N ASN A 146 2.19 -27.62 6.42
CA ASN A 146 2.63 -26.68 5.39
C ASN A 146 1.81 -25.39 5.33
N SER A 147 0.85 -25.19 6.23
CA SER A 147 -0.03 -24.02 6.20
C SER A 147 -0.63 -23.73 7.55
N ILE A 148 -0.94 -22.46 7.79
CA ILE A 148 -1.76 -21.99 8.90
C ILE A 148 -3.00 -21.31 8.31
N LYS A 149 -4.14 -21.51 8.97
CA LYS A 149 -5.37 -20.77 8.70
C LYS A 149 -5.70 -19.89 9.90
N ILE A 150 -5.94 -18.62 9.63
CA ILE A 150 -6.25 -17.61 10.64
C ILE A 150 -7.65 -17.06 10.29
N PRO A 151 -8.59 -16.99 11.25
CA PRO A 151 -9.89 -16.40 11.02
C PRO A 151 -9.80 -15.01 10.39
N LEU A 152 -10.64 -14.77 9.38
CA LEU A 152 -10.71 -13.47 8.72
C LEU A 152 -11.13 -12.39 9.72
N TRP A 153 -10.47 -11.25 9.62
CA TRP A 153 -10.75 -10.03 10.37
C TRP A 153 -10.65 -10.18 11.90
N ALA A 154 -10.08 -11.30 12.37
CA ALA A 154 -9.77 -11.48 13.77
C ALA A 154 -8.58 -10.60 14.16
N ARG A 155 -8.77 -9.80 15.21
CA ARG A 155 -7.74 -8.95 15.80
C ARG A 155 -6.66 -9.80 16.44
N MET A 156 -5.41 -9.49 16.12
CA MET A 156 -4.21 -10.04 16.74
C MET A 156 -3.31 -8.92 17.27
N HIS A 157 -2.77 -9.12 18.47
CA HIS A 157 -1.68 -8.32 19.01
C HIS A 157 -0.38 -9.09 18.91
N GLY A 158 0.67 -8.42 18.47
CA GLY A 158 2.00 -9.00 18.39
C GLY A 158 3.09 -7.98 18.64
N ALA A 159 4.31 -8.47 18.74
CA ALA A 159 5.48 -7.61 18.71
C ALA A 159 6.08 -7.58 17.30
N TYR A 160 6.72 -6.47 16.97
CA TYR A 160 7.47 -6.35 15.74
C TYR A 160 8.89 -5.85 16.00
N SER A 161 9.78 -6.18 15.08
CA SER A 161 11.08 -5.55 14.97
C SER A 161 11.39 -5.34 13.50
N LYS A 162 11.72 -4.11 13.10
CA LYS A 162 12.07 -3.77 11.73
C LYS A 162 13.36 -2.96 11.65
N THR A 163 14.08 -3.15 10.56
CA THR A 163 15.35 -2.48 10.26
C THR A 163 15.29 -1.98 8.83
N TYR A 164 15.71 -0.73 8.64
CA TYR A 164 16.01 -0.15 7.33
C TYR A 164 17.51 0.15 7.26
N PRO A 165 18.35 -0.79 6.78
CA PRO A 165 19.78 -0.58 6.70
C PRO A 165 20.18 0.66 5.87
N THR A 166 19.43 0.95 4.82
CA THR A 166 19.66 2.10 3.92
C THR A 166 19.43 3.45 4.60
N PHE A 167 18.54 3.49 5.59
CA PHE A 167 18.26 4.68 6.39
C PHE A 167 19.04 4.72 7.70
N GLY A 168 19.74 3.63 8.06
CA GLY A 168 20.42 3.49 9.35
C GLY A 168 19.43 3.50 10.51
N GLU A 169 18.23 2.96 10.30
CA GLU A 169 17.15 2.95 11.28
C GLU A 169 16.81 1.52 11.72
N SER A 170 16.51 1.36 13.00
CA SER A 170 15.88 0.16 13.52
C SER A 170 14.88 0.51 14.61
N GLU A 171 13.79 -0.24 14.67
CA GLU A 171 12.77 -0.01 15.68
C GLU A 171 12.12 -1.32 16.12
N THR A 172 11.55 -1.27 17.32
CA THR A 172 10.75 -2.36 17.89
C THR A 172 9.50 -1.79 18.53
N GLY A 173 8.46 -2.59 18.57
CA GLY A 173 7.27 -2.21 19.29
C GLY A 173 6.16 -3.23 19.21
N ILE A 174 4.94 -2.74 19.38
CA ILE A 174 3.73 -3.54 19.34
C ILE A 174 2.95 -3.21 18.08
N VAL A 175 2.35 -4.23 17.49
CA VAL A 175 1.50 -4.13 16.31
C VAL A 175 0.16 -4.77 16.61
N THR A 176 -0.89 -4.04 16.30
CA THR A 176 -2.26 -4.53 16.27
C THR A 176 -2.61 -4.80 14.82
N THR A 177 -3.10 -5.99 14.48
CA THR A 177 -3.38 -6.35 13.09
C THR A 177 -4.65 -7.18 12.93
N VAL A 178 -5.20 -7.16 11.71
CA VAL A 178 -6.20 -8.11 11.23
C VAL A 178 -5.76 -8.69 9.90
N MET A 179 -6.10 -9.96 9.67
CA MET A 179 -5.89 -10.63 8.39
C MET A 179 -7.18 -10.70 7.61
N GLY A 180 -7.16 -10.22 6.38
CA GLY A 180 -8.35 -10.17 5.52
C GLY A 180 -8.16 -10.93 4.21
N ASP A 181 -9.28 -11.20 3.56
CA ASP A 181 -9.32 -11.39 2.11
C ASP A 181 -8.96 -10.08 1.41
N ASN A 182 -8.43 -10.17 0.19
CA ASN A 182 -8.15 -9.00 -0.63
C ASN A 182 -8.35 -9.35 -2.10
N GLU A 183 -9.46 -8.89 -2.66
CA GLU A 183 -9.83 -9.15 -4.06
C GLU A 183 -9.35 -8.06 -5.02
N ALA A 184 -8.99 -6.89 -4.49
CA ALA A 184 -8.61 -5.73 -5.28
C ALA A 184 -7.56 -4.92 -4.54
N SER A 185 -6.52 -4.47 -5.25
CA SER A 185 -5.50 -3.64 -4.64
C SER A 185 -4.92 -2.59 -5.57
N LEU A 186 -4.54 -1.46 -4.97
CA LEU A 186 -3.76 -0.42 -5.64
C LEU A 186 -2.26 -0.70 -5.65
N VAL A 187 -1.73 -1.51 -4.73
CA VAL A 187 -0.28 -1.70 -4.56
C VAL A 187 0.26 -2.99 -5.18
N THR A 188 -0.62 -3.93 -5.52
CA THR A 188 -0.25 -5.14 -6.27
C THR A 188 -1.32 -5.49 -7.29
N ASN A 189 -0.88 -6.07 -8.42
CA ASN A 189 -1.75 -6.55 -9.49
C ASN A 189 -2.33 -7.95 -9.23
N TYR A 190 -1.84 -8.66 -8.20
CA TYR A 190 -2.25 -10.03 -7.90
C TYR A 190 -2.68 -10.18 -6.44
N PRO A 191 -3.48 -9.27 -5.86
CA PRO A 191 -3.84 -9.36 -4.45
C PRO A 191 -4.60 -10.65 -4.17
N LYS A 192 -4.39 -11.21 -2.98
CA LYS A 192 -5.13 -12.40 -2.53
C LYS A 192 -5.56 -12.34 -1.08
N THR A 193 -4.64 -11.96 -0.19
CA THR A 193 -4.95 -11.71 1.23
C THR A 193 -4.22 -10.44 1.68
N THR A 194 -4.69 -9.85 2.77
CA THR A 194 -4.10 -8.63 3.33
C THR A 194 -3.81 -8.73 4.82
N PHE A 195 -2.80 -7.98 5.26
CA PHE A 195 -2.69 -7.54 6.64
C PHE A 195 -2.92 -6.04 6.71
N VAL A 196 -3.85 -5.63 7.58
CA VAL A 196 -4.02 -4.24 8.00
C VAL A 196 -3.42 -4.09 9.38
N GLU A 197 -2.57 -3.09 9.58
CA GLU A 197 -1.67 -3.03 10.74
C GLU A 197 -1.55 -1.63 11.33
N LYS A 198 -1.76 -1.49 12.64
CA LYS A 198 -1.34 -0.31 13.40
C LYS A 198 -0.10 -0.62 14.21
N TYR A 199 0.95 0.17 14.03
CA TYR A 199 2.20 0.06 14.77
C TYR A 199 2.27 1.09 15.88
N HIS A 200 2.87 0.68 17.00
CA HIS A 200 3.18 1.50 18.16
C HIS A 200 4.65 1.29 18.53
N THR A 201 5.48 2.28 18.22
CA THR A 201 6.93 2.18 18.46
C THR A 201 7.23 2.26 19.95
N LEU A 202 8.01 1.30 20.47
CA LEU A 202 8.53 1.31 21.84
C LEU A 202 9.97 1.81 21.89
N THR A 203 10.81 1.34 20.97
CA THR A 203 12.22 1.75 20.86
C THR A 203 12.55 2.13 19.43
N PHE A 204 13.27 3.22 19.24
CA PHE A 204 13.70 3.68 17.93
C PHE A 204 15.19 4.08 17.98
N ASP A 205 15.99 3.47 17.12
CA ASP A 205 17.38 3.83 16.85
C ASP A 205 17.49 4.38 15.43
N GLY A 206 17.95 5.62 15.30
CA GLY A 206 17.95 6.36 14.05
C GLY A 206 17.83 7.87 14.26
N GLN A 207 17.72 8.62 13.16
CA GLN A 207 17.52 10.06 13.23
C GLN A 207 16.06 10.38 13.56
N LYS A 208 15.83 11.11 14.65
CA LYS A 208 14.50 11.52 15.09
C LYS A 208 14.17 12.90 14.58
N ASP A 209 12.95 13.05 14.07
CA ASP A 209 12.38 14.34 13.67
C ASP A 209 10.95 14.45 14.20
N THR A 210 10.64 15.59 14.81
CA THR A 210 9.30 15.96 15.33
C THR A 210 8.80 17.26 14.74
N SER A 211 9.58 17.91 13.87
CA SER A 211 9.35 19.29 13.43
C SER A 211 8.00 19.49 12.75
N ARG A 212 7.52 18.51 12.00
CA ARG A 212 6.17 18.55 11.41
C ARG A 212 5.11 18.41 12.48
N ALA A 213 5.22 17.45 13.40
CA ALA A 213 4.25 17.29 14.47
C ALA A 213 4.14 18.57 15.33
N ASP A 214 5.28 19.15 15.71
CA ASP A 214 5.34 20.42 16.46
C ASP A 214 4.68 21.57 15.69
N PHE A 215 4.82 21.59 14.36
CA PHE A 215 4.14 22.55 13.50
C PHE A 215 2.61 22.36 13.53
N PHE A 216 2.13 21.13 13.41
CA PHE A 216 0.71 20.82 13.40
C PHE A 216 0.04 21.12 14.73
N VAL A 217 0.68 20.76 15.86
CA VAL A 217 0.19 21.10 17.21
C VAL A 217 0.01 22.61 17.34
N ARG A 218 1.05 23.40 17.03
CA ARG A 218 0.95 24.87 17.08
C ARG A 218 -0.15 25.41 16.18
N LYS A 219 -0.32 24.87 14.96
CA LYS A 219 -1.38 25.31 14.04
C LYS A 219 -2.78 24.92 14.49
N ALA A 220 -2.93 23.76 15.12
CA ALA A 220 -4.16 23.33 15.73
C ALA A 220 -4.53 24.27 16.89
N GLU A 221 -3.59 24.60 17.78
CA GLU A 221 -3.79 25.55 18.88
C GLU A 221 -4.21 26.95 18.39
N GLU A 222 -3.49 27.48 17.39
CA GLU A 222 -3.83 28.77 16.75
C GLU A 222 -5.27 28.75 16.19
N GLN A 223 -5.64 27.69 15.45
CA GLN A 223 -6.96 27.61 14.83
C GLN A 223 -8.08 27.32 15.84
N LEU A 224 -7.85 26.51 16.88
CA LEU A 224 -8.80 26.27 17.97
C LEU A 224 -9.15 27.57 18.71
N ALA A 225 -8.19 28.48 18.87
CA ALA A 225 -8.42 29.79 19.48
C ALA A 225 -9.28 30.72 18.60
N GLU A 226 -9.15 30.62 17.27
CA GLU A 226 -9.90 31.43 16.31
C GLU A 226 -11.29 30.87 15.99
N GLU A 227 -11.41 29.54 15.95
CA GLU A 227 -12.60 28.79 15.56
C GLU A 227 -12.96 27.81 16.70
N PRO A 228 -13.55 28.25 17.81
CA PRO A 228 -13.78 27.38 18.98
C PRO A 228 -14.78 26.25 18.70
N GLU A 229 -15.73 26.46 17.78
CA GLU A 229 -16.72 25.45 17.38
C GLU A 229 -16.31 24.77 16.07
N PHE A 230 -16.48 23.45 15.98
CA PHE A 230 -16.22 22.70 14.75
C PHE A 230 -17.32 22.91 13.71
N ASP A 231 -16.97 23.46 12.56
CA ASP A 231 -17.88 23.59 11.42
C ASP A 231 -17.74 22.39 10.47
N TYR A 232 -18.56 21.37 10.71
CA TYR A 232 -18.60 20.16 9.90
C TYR A 232 -18.89 20.45 8.41
N GLY A 233 -19.75 21.42 8.10
CA GLY A 233 -20.11 21.74 6.71
C GLY A 233 -18.93 22.32 5.94
N LYS A 234 -18.16 23.18 6.60
CA LYS A 234 -16.91 23.74 6.07
C LYS A 234 -15.84 22.65 5.90
N PHE A 235 -15.70 21.74 6.87
CA PHE A 235 -14.81 20.58 6.76
C PHE A 235 -15.15 19.72 5.54
N VAL A 236 -16.41 19.31 5.38
CA VAL A 236 -16.83 18.49 4.22
C VAL A 236 -16.58 19.20 2.90
N THR A 237 -16.85 20.50 2.82
CA THR A 237 -16.60 21.29 1.60
C THR A 237 -15.12 21.28 1.23
N ARG A 238 -14.23 21.51 2.22
CA ARG A 238 -12.77 21.48 2.03
C ARG A 238 -12.27 20.09 1.65
N GLY A 239 -12.67 19.07 2.40
CA GLY A 239 -12.24 17.69 2.19
C GLY A 239 -12.69 17.13 0.84
N THR A 240 -13.91 17.44 0.40
CA THR A 240 -14.42 17.03 -0.93
C THR A 240 -13.62 17.67 -2.05
N ALA A 241 -13.25 18.94 -1.92
CA ALA A 241 -12.41 19.63 -2.91
C ALA A 241 -11.00 19.03 -2.98
N ALA A 242 -10.39 18.72 -1.84
CA ALA A 242 -9.09 18.06 -1.78
C ALA A 242 -9.14 16.64 -2.38
N PHE A 243 -10.13 15.83 -1.99
CA PHE A 243 -10.34 14.48 -2.53
C PHE A 243 -10.51 14.50 -4.07
N THR A 244 -11.34 15.42 -4.58
CA THR A 244 -11.55 15.58 -6.03
C THR A 244 -10.24 15.95 -6.73
N ALA A 245 -9.45 16.86 -6.14
CA ALA A 245 -8.18 17.28 -6.70
C ALA A 245 -7.16 16.13 -6.76
N VAL A 246 -7.12 15.26 -5.75
CA VAL A 246 -6.29 14.05 -5.71
C VAL A 246 -6.73 13.05 -6.77
N GLY A 247 -8.03 12.74 -6.83
CA GLY A 247 -8.60 11.73 -7.72
C GLY A 247 -8.47 12.10 -9.20
N VAL A 248 -8.88 13.32 -9.59
CA VAL A 248 -8.79 13.79 -10.99
C VAL A 248 -7.34 13.75 -11.51
N ARG A 249 -6.38 13.98 -10.63
CA ARG A 249 -4.96 14.07 -10.97
C ARG A 249 -4.22 12.74 -10.83
N GLY A 250 -4.83 11.72 -10.25
CA GLY A 250 -4.22 10.40 -10.07
C GLY A 250 -3.04 10.39 -9.11
N THR A 251 -2.98 11.35 -8.18
CA THR A 251 -1.78 11.60 -7.36
C THR A 251 -1.37 10.39 -6.52
N ILE A 252 -2.32 9.69 -5.90
CA ILE A 252 -2.03 8.48 -5.10
C ILE A 252 -1.52 7.35 -5.98
N THR A 253 -2.16 7.08 -7.11
CA THR A 253 -1.68 6.06 -8.06
C THR A 253 -0.26 6.37 -8.54
N SER A 254 0.06 7.63 -8.83
CA SER A 254 1.43 8.03 -9.19
C SER A 254 2.42 7.85 -8.04
N GLN A 255 2.02 8.08 -6.78
CA GLN A 255 2.85 7.78 -5.61
C GLN A 255 3.13 6.28 -5.50
N VAL A 256 2.12 5.44 -5.63
CA VAL A 256 2.27 3.97 -5.56
C VAL A 256 3.19 3.46 -6.66
N GLU A 257 2.95 3.88 -7.90
CA GLU A 257 3.76 3.51 -9.07
C GLU A 257 5.22 3.95 -8.93
N ALA A 258 5.47 5.15 -8.37
CA ALA A 258 6.82 5.62 -8.08
C ALA A 258 7.45 4.93 -6.87
N GLY A 259 6.64 4.46 -5.93
CA GLY A 259 7.10 3.86 -4.69
C GLY A 259 7.51 2.39 -4.79
N ILE A 260 6.97 1.65 -5.76
CA ILE A 260 7.19 0.21 -5.92
C ILE A 260 8.04 -0.07 -7.16
N ASP A 261 9.20 -0.70 -6.97
CA ASP A 261 10.01 -1.17 -8.09
C ASP A 261 9.45 -2.49 -8.63
N GLN A 262 8.68 -2.41 -9.71
CA GLN A 262 8.04 -3.58 -10.32
C GLN A 262 9.06 -4.62 -10.80
N ALA A 263 10.30 -4.21 -11.13
CA ALA A 263 11.37 -5.15 -11.52
C ALA A 263 11.81 -6.03 -10.37
N VAL A 264 11.87 -5.45 -9.18
CA VAL A 264 12.25 -6.18 -7.97
C VAL A 264 11.08 -7.04 -7.48
N VAL A 265 9.85 -6.53 -7.52
CA VAL A 265 8.66 -7.34 -7.19
C VAL A 265 8.55 -8.54 -8.15
N TRP A 266 8.91 -8.34 -9.42
CA TRP A 266 9.05 -9.46 -10.35
C TRP A 266 10.06 -10.51 -9.88
N GLN A 267 11.28 -10.09 -9.54
CA GLN A 267 12.28 -11.01 -9.01
C GLN A 267 11.77 -11.78 -7.78
N ALA A 268 10.98 -11.14 -6.92
CA ALA A 268 10.35 -11.77 -5.77
C ALA A 268 9.34 -12.87 -6.18
N ARG A 269 8.49 -12.60 -7.19
CA ARG A 269 7.58 -13.60 -7.78
C ARG A 269 8.32 -14.81 -8.29
N ARG A 270 9.36 -14.57 -9.09
CA ARG A 270 10.18 -15.64 -9.63
C ARG A 270 10.84 -16.46 -8.53
N PHE A 271 11.45 -15.81 -7.54
CA PHE A 271 12.07 -16.49 -6.40
C PHE A 271 11.06 -17.37 -5.65
N ALA A 272 9.86 -16.85 -5.37
CA ALA A 272 8.81 -17.60 -4.68
C ALA A 272 8.25 -18.78 -5.49
N ASN A 273 8.18 -18.64 -6.82
CA ASN A 273 7.70 -19.69 -7.74
C ASN A 273 8.74 -20.79 -7.98
N ASP A 274 10.00 -20.41 -8.12
CA ASP A 274 11.14 -21.32 -8.36
C ASP A 274 11.64 -21.97 -7.05
N PHE A 275 11.14 -21.53 -5.89
CA PHE A 275 11.56 -22.04 -4.58
C PHE A 275 11.39 -23.57 -4.49
N PRO A 276 12.47 -24.36 -4.32
CA PRO A 276 12.38 -25.80 -4.41
C PRO A 276 11.46 -26.40 -3.35
N ARG A 277 10.55 -27.29 -3.76
CA ARG A 277 9.66 -27.99 -2.81
C ARG A 277 10.42 -28.75 -1.72
N SER A 278 11.63 -29.23 -2.02
CA SER A 278 12.51 -29.89 -1.05
C SER A 278 13.14 -28.94 -0.02
N ALA A 279 13.09 -27.63 -0.25
CA ALA A 279 13.60 -26.58 0.64
C ALA A 279 12.49 -25.95 1.51
N ILE A 280 11.23 -26.40 1.38
CA ILE A 280 10.15 -25.93 2.25
C ILE A 280 10.50 -26.23 3.72
N GLY A 281 10.47 -25.20 4.56
CA GLY A 281 10.85 -25.23 5.98
C GLY A 281 12.34 -25.08 6.25
N SER A 282 13.19 -24.96 5.22
CA SER A 282 14.63 -24.74 5.42
C SER A 282 14.97 -23.32 5.90
N LEU A 283 14.07 -22.37 5.67
CA LEU A 283 14.16 -20.99 6.13
C LEU A 283 13.26 -20.83 7.34
N ASN A 284 13.87 -20.63 8.52
CA ASN A 284 13.19 -20.49 9.80
C ASN A 284 14.05 -19.65 10.76
N PRO A 285 13.53 -19.23 11.94
CA PRO A 285 14.29 -18.41 12.88
C PRO A 285 15.64 -19.03 13.29
N SER A 286 15.71 -20.36 13.40
CA SER A 286 16.94 -21.05 13.78
C SER A 286 17.99 -21.11 12.68
N SER A 287 17.60 -20.96 11.40
CA SER A 287 18.51 -21.03 10.26
C SER A 287 18.92 -19.67 9.69
N VAL A 288 18.18 -18.60 9.99
CA VAL A 288 18.41 -17.25 9.47
C VAL A 288 18.83 -16.31 10.62
N PRO A 289 20.13 -15.94 10.75
CA PRO A 289 20.62 -15.13 11.88
C PRO A 289 19.91 -13.78 12.06
N ALA A 290 19.56 -13.11 10.96
CA ALA A 290 18.82 -11.85 11.02
C ALA A 290 17.41 -12.04 11.61
N TRP A 291 16.72 -13.13 11.26
CA TRP A 291 15.42 -13.48 11.84
C TRP A 291 15.56 -13.73 13.35
N ALA A 292 16.53 -14.55 13.77
CA ALA A 292 16.78 -14.80 15.19
C ALA A 292 17.10 -13.54 16.00
N ASP A 293 17.81 -12.58 15.43
CA ASP A 293 18.09 -11.29 16.08
C ASP A 293 16.82 -10.47 16.27
N HIS A 294 16.00 -10.38 15.21
CA HIS A 294 14.70 -9.71 15.27
C HIS A 294 13.71 -10.40 16.24
N GLU A 295 13.71 -11.73 16.34
CA GLU A 295 12.90 -12.47 17.31
C GLU A 295 13.24 -12.05 18.75
N LYS A 296 14.53 -11.96 19.09
CA LYS A 296 14.98 -11.50 20.42
C LYS A 296 14.51 -10.09 20.72
N LYS A 297 14.58 -9.21 19.72
CA LYS A 297 14.09 -7.83 19.80
C LYS A 297 12.57 -7.77 20.00
N CYS A 298 11.80 -8.61 19.32
CA CYS A 298 10.35 -8.73 19.50
C CYS A 298 10.00 -9.17 20.93
N LYS A 299 10.66 -10.23 21.44
CA LYS A 299 10.46 -10.67 22.83
C LYS A 299 10.78 -9.55 23.82
N LYS A 300 11.85 -8.77 23.56
CA LYS A 300 12.17 -7.61 24.39
C LYS A 300 11.09 -6.52 24.32
N ALA A 301 10.50 -6.26 23.16
CA ALA A 301 9.40 -5.32 23.02
C ALA A 301 8.17 -5.74 23.86
N ILE A 302 7.84 -7.05 23.91
CA ILE A 302 6.78 -7.56 24.79
C ILE A 302 7.10 -7.30 26.26
N GLU A 303 8.34 -7.56 26.70
CA GLU A 303 8.76 -7.27 28.07
C GLU A 303 8.59 -5.78 28.43
N LEU A 304 8.92 -4.88 27.49
CA LEU A 304 8.75 -3.43 27.68
C LEU A 304 7.28 -3.03 27.69
N ALA A 305 6.44 -3.62 26.84
CA ALA A 305 5.00 -3.36 26.82
C ALA A 305 4.31 -3.77 28.13
N LYS A 306 4.75 -4.89 28.72
CA LYS A 306 4.26 -5.41 30.01
C LYS A 306 4.73 -4.56 31.21
N ASP A 307 5.75 -3.70 31.06
CA ASP A 307 6.27 -2.85 32.12
C ASP A 307 5.54 -1.50 32.18
N PRO A 308 4.67 -1.25 33.19
CA PRO A 308 3.93 0.00 33.31
C PRO A 308 4.81 1.22 33.65
N SER A 309 6.09 1.01 34.00
CA SER A 309 7.06 2.08 34.25
C SER A 309 7.91 2.45 33.03
N PHE A 310 7.76 1.71 31.92
CA PHE A 310 8.49 2.00 30.70
C PHE A 310 7.94 3.25 30.01
N GLU A 311 8.81 4.23 29.76
CA GLU A 311 8.48 5.44 29.01
C GLU A 311 9.02 5.33 27.59
N ARG A 312 8.14 5.55 26.60
CA ARG A 312 8.50 5.51 25.19
C ARG A 312 9.29 6.76 24.80
N GLU A 313 10.45 6.57 24.19
CA GLU A 313 11.34 7.68 23.83
C GLU A 313 10.90 8.40 22.54
N TYR A 314 10.18 7.70 21.65
CA TYR A 314 9.74 8.24 20.37
C TYR A 314 8.31 7.76 20.11
N LEU A 315 7.35 8.68 20.28
CA LEU A 315 5.90 8.41 20.15
C LEU A 315 5.49 8.32 18.68
N LYS A 316 6.02 7.31 17.98
CA LYS A 316 5.75 7.04 16.57
C LYS A 316 4.70 5.95 16.43
N SER A 317 3.75 6.22 15.54
CA SER A 317 2.67 5.31 15.18
C SER A 317 2.47 5.32 13.68
N GLU A 318 2.13 4.16 13.12
CA GLU A 318 2.08 3.97 11.67
C GLU A 318 0.91 3.09 11.30
N GLN A 319 0.32 3.36 10.14
CA GLN A 319 -0.67 2.50 9.53
C GLN A 319 -0.02 1.84 8.32
N HIS A 320 0.04 0.51 8.30
CA HIS A 320 0.54 -0.21 7.14
C HIS A 320 -0.53 -1.13 6.58
N CYS A 321 -0.41 -1.40 5.29
CA CYS A 321 -1.06 -2.52 4.62
C CYS A 321 0.02 -3.44 4.04
N LYS A 322 -0.16 -4.75 4.18
CA LYS A 322 0.60 -5.78 3.44
C LYS A 322 -0.37 -6.52 2.53
N HIS A 323 0.06 -6.82 1.32
CA HIS A 323 -0.74 -7.48 0.31
C HIS A 323 0.01 -8.68 -0.18
N PHE A 324 -0.50 -9.86 0.19
CA PHE A 324 0.07 -11.12 -0.19
C PHE A 324 -0.52 -11.53 -1.53
N GLU A 325 0.39 -11.77 -2.47
CA GLU A 325 -0.04 -12.06 -3.83
C GLU A 325 -0.55 -13.49 -3.96
N GLU A 326 -1.43 -13.70 -4.95
CA GLU A 326 -1.83 -15.05 -5.37
C GLU A 326 -0.57 -15.87 -5.66
N GLY A 327 -0.52 -17.06 -5.05
CA GLY A 327 0.64 -17.93 -5.16
C GLY A 327 0.35 -19.29 -4.54
N ASN A 328 1.35 -20.15 -4.57
CA ASN A 328 1.20 -21.52 -4.11
C ASN A 328 0.92 -21.61 -2.59
N GLY A 329 -0.37 -21.63 -2.21
CA GLY A 329 -0.85 -21.82 -0.84
C GLY A 329 -1.28 -20.56 -0.11
N VAL A 330 -1.22 -19.38 -0.76
CA VAL A 330 -1.86 -18.15 -0.26
C VAL A 330 -3.29 -18.15 -0.77
N ASP A 331 -4.25 -18.20 0.13
CA ASP A 331 -5.68 -18.24 -0.24
C ASP A 331 -6.54 -17.73 0.91
N TYR A 332 -7.86 -17.72 0.73
CA TYR A 332 -8.83 -17.56 1.82
C TYR A 332 -10.05 -18.44 1.58
N THR A 333 -10.83 -18.62 2.64
CA THR A 333 -12.18 -19.20 2.64
C THR A 333 -13.14 -18.13 3.16
N ASP A 334 -14.43 -18.42 3.21
CA ASP A 334 -15.44 -17.51 3.77
C ASP A 334 -15.14 -17.06 5.22
N THR A 335 -14.31 -17.81 5.95
CA THR A 335 -14.05 -17.56 7.38
C THR A 335 -12.59 -17.45 7.75
N HIS A 336 -11.65 -17.86 6.89
CA HIS A 336 -10.21 -17.89 7.23
C HIS A 336 -9.33 -17.44 6.06
N ALA A 337 -8.31 -16.66 6.36
CA ALA A 337 -7.14 -16.50 5.51
C ALA A 337 -6.20 -17.72 5.66
N ILE A 338 -5.56 -18.12 4.57
CA ILE A 338 -4.64 -19.25 4.48
C ILE A 338 -3.26 -18.72 4.10
N MET A 339 -2.27 -19.01 4.95
CA MET A 339 -0.88 -18.66 4.73
C MET A 339 -0.03 -19.93 4.72
N PRO A 340 0.83 -20.13 3.70
CA PRO A 340 1.70 -21.28 3.69
C PRO A 340 2.91 -21.07 4.61
N LEU A 341 3.37 -22.16 5.24
CA LEU A 341 4.50 -22.16 6.17
C LEU A 341 5.80 -22.57 5.48
N GLY A 342 6.92 -21.99 5.91
CA GLY A 342 8.28 -22.36 5.52
C GLY A 342 8.61 -22.08 4.05
N ARG A 343 7.85 -21.21 3.38
CA ARG A 343 8.06 -20.85 1.97
C ARG A 343 7.95 -19.34 1.75
N PRO A 344 8.63 -18.79 0.71
CA PRO A 344 8.43 -17.40 0.32
C PRO A 344 7.03 -17.15 -0.24
N ILE A 345 6.46 -16.02 0.14
CA ILE A 345 5.22 -15.44 -0.37
C ILE A 345 5.57 -14.03 -0.86
N VAL A 346 5.13 -13.68 -2.06
CA VAL A 346 5.35 -12.33 -2.60
C VAL A 346 4.47 -11.36 -1.85
N THR A 347 5.04 -10.22 -1.47
CA THR A 347 4.29 -9.17 -0.81
C THR A 347 4.67 -7.80 -1.37
N SER A 348 3.65 -6.95 -1.47
CA SER A 348 3.81 -5.51 -1.58
C SER A 348 3.16 -4.83 -0.38
N SER A 349 3.66 -3.68 0.02
CA SER A 349 3.19 -2.96 1.19
C SER A 349 3.12 -1.47 0.96
N GLY A 350 2.09 -0.83 1.53
CA GLY A 350 2.07 0.61 1.81
C GLY A 350 2.33 0.87 3.30
N GLU A 351 3.05 1.94 3.59
CA GLU A 351 3.41 2.40 4.94
C GLU A 351 3.03 3.88 5.07
N MET A 352 2.22 4.24 6.05
CA MET A 352 1.92 5.63 6.37
C MET A 352 2.40 5.94 7.77
N VAL A 353 3.27 6.95 7.89
CA VAL A 353 3.65 7.52 9.17
C VAL A 353 3.01 8.89 9.27
N ASN A 354 2.05 9.07 10.19
CA ASN A 354 1.35 10.35 10.34
C ASN A 354 2.16 11.36 11.16
N ALA A 355 2.80 10.87 12.22
CA ALA A 355 3.65 11.61 13.14
C ALA A 355 4.58 10.65 13.91
N PRO A 356 5.71 11.14 14.46
CA PRO A 356 6.15 12.54 14.46
C PRO A 356 6.90 12.97 13.18
N VAL A 357 7.33 12.01 12.37
CA VAL A 357 7.72 12.21 10.96
C VAL A 357 6.54 11.90 10.04
N HIS A 358 6.50 12.48 8.84
CA HIS A 358 5.42 12.24 7.87
C HIS A 358 5.94 11.79 6.52
N TYR A 359 5.57 10.58 6.11
CA TYR A 359 5.85 10.08 4.78
C TYR A 359 4.87 8.96 4.41
N LEU A 360 4.72 8.77 3.10
CA LEU A 360 4.17 7.55 2.52
C LEU A 360 5.34 6.68 2.05
N GLY A 361 5.36 5.42 2.45
CA GLY A 361 6.38 4.45 2.10
C GLY A 361 5.79 3.27 1.38
N PHE A 362 6.62 2.58 0.60
CA PHE A 362 6.24 1.34 -0.05
C PHE A 362 7.36 0.32 0.04
N VAL A 363 7.00 -0.94 0.25
CA VAL A 363 7.98 -2.04 0.35
C VAL A 363 7.54 -3.19 -0.54
N GLY A 364 8.46 -3.69 -1.37
CA GLY A 364 8.26 -4.88 -2.21
C GLY A 364 9.28 -5.95 -1.86
N GLY A 365 8.85 -7.21 -1.78
CA GLY A 365 9.74 -8.32 -1.50
C GLY A 365 9.02 -9.63 -1.20
N VAL A 366 9.59 -10.42 -0.28
CA VAL A 366 9.04 -11.72 0.12
C VAL A 366 8.88 -11.82 1.62
N ILE A 367 7.80 -12.47 2.07
CA ILE A 367 7.65 -12.90 3.45
C ILE A 367 7.75 -14.42 3.57
N ILE A 368 8.16 -14.89 4.74
CA ILE A 368 8.20 -16.31 5.10
C ILE A 368 7.55 -16.45 6.48
N ALA A 369 6.58 -17.35 6.60
CA ALA A 369 5.92 -17.64 7.87
C ALA A 369 6.46 -18.94 8.48
N ASP A 370 6.64 -18.95 9.79
CA ASP A 370 7.04 -20.11 10.59
C ASP A 370 6.14 -20.19 11.83
N TYR A 371 5.68 -21.40 12.16
CA TYR A 371 4.80 -21.63 13.31
C TYR A 371 5.38 -22.72 14.20
N ASP A 372 5.53 -22.41 15.48
CA ASP A 372 5.97 -23.34 16.51
C ASP A 372 4.76 -23.87 17.29
N GLU A 373 4.44 -25.15 17.09
CA GLU A 373 3.33 -25.84 17.78
C GLU A 373 3.53 -25.94 19.31
N GLU A 374 4.77 -26.00 19.80
CA GLU A 374 5.04 -26.14 21.25
C GLU A 374 4.73 -24.85 22.00
N THR A 375 5.06 -23.71 21.39
CA THR A 375 4.87 -22.38 21.98
C THR A 375 3.63 -21.66 21.45
N SER A 376 2.94 -22.22 20.44
CA SER A 376 1.84 -21.57 19.73
C SER A 376 2.20 -20.20 19.14
N VAL A 377 3.46 -20.04 18.74
CA VAL A 377 3.99 -18.76 18.22
C VAL A 377 4.01 -18.80 16.70
N LEU A 378 3.38 -17.79 16.07
CA LEU A 378 3.53 -17.48 14.66
C LEU A 378 4.56 -16.37 14.48
N GLN A 379 5.60 -16.65 13.71
CA GLN A 379 6.57 -15.65 13.26
C GLN A 379 6.47 -15.44 11.76
N ILE A 380 6.47 -14.18 11.34
CA ILE A 380 6.47 -13.81 9.92
C ILE A 380 7.71 -12.96 9.68
N TYR A 381 8.55 -13.34 8.73
CA TYR A 381 9.77 -12.62 8.39
C TYR A 381 9.65 -12.00 6.99
N PHE A 382 9.67 -10.68 6.91
CA PHE A 382 9.66 -9.91 5.68
C PHE A 382 11.08 -9.52 5.29
N GLN A 383 11.48 -9.87 4.07
CA GLN A 383 12.66 -9.39 3.38
C GLN A 383 12.22 -8.44 2.25
N GLY A 384 12.36 -7.14 2.47
CA GLY A 384 12.11 -6.11 1.47
C GLY A 384 13.34 -5.88 0.61
N HIS A 385 13.19 -6.03 -0.70
CA HIS A 385 14.22 -5.78 -1.70
C HIS A 385 13.97 -4.50 -2.48
N SER A 386 12.81 -3.88 -2.30
CA SER A 386 12.45 -2.56 -2.76
C SER A 386 11.84 -1.81 -1.58
N VAL A 387 12.35 -0.61 -1.27
CA VAL A 387 11.79 0.25 -0.23
C VAL A 387 11.84 1.71 -0.66
N SER A 388 10.73 2.42 -0.52
CA SER A 388 10.68 3.86 -0.77
C SER A 388 10.12 4.62 0.42
N ARG A 389 10.51 5.89 0.52
CA ARG A 389 9.89 6.88 1.40
C ARG A 389 9.63 8.15 0.61
N GLN A 390 8.42 8.67 0.73
CA GLN A 390 7.93 9.85 0.04
C GLN A 390 7.53 10.89 1.07
N TYR A 391 8.44 11.83 1.33
CA TYR A 391 8.17 12.98 2.18
C TYR A 391 7.39 14.01 1.36
N ALA A 392 6.07 13.83 1.31
CA ALA A 392 5.18 14.68 0.52
C ALA A 392 5.19 16.14 0.98
N ASP A 393 5.55 16.35 2.24
CA ASP A 393 5.61 17.67 2.82
C ASP A 393 6.97 18.34 2.61
N VAL A 394 7.09 19.11 1.53
CA VAL A 394 8.31 19.84 1.15
C VAL A 394 8.86 20.81 2.21
N ALA A 395 8.07 21.30 3.17
CA ALA A 395 8.64 22.10 4.28
C ALA A 395 9.29 21.23 5.36
N PHE A 396 8.91 19.96 5.42
CA PHE A 396 9.37 18.95 6.36
C PHE A 396 9.86 17.71 5.59
N PRO A 397 10.96 17.83 4.83
CA PRO A 397 11.41 16.80 3.88
C PRO A 397 12.05 15.56 4.56
N GLY A 398 11.75 15.34 5.84
CA GLY A 398 12.36 14.32 6.67
C GLY A 398 13.66 14.74 7.37
N PRO A 399 14.25 13.80 8.14
CA PRO A 399 15.41 14.05 8.99
C PRO A 399 16.69 14.39 8.19
N GLU A 400 17.63 15.09 8.84
CA GLU A 400 18.83 15.64 8.21
C GLU A 400 19.84 14.56 7.75
N GLY A 401 19.89 14.30 6.45
CA GLY A 401 20.74 13.27 5.84
C GLY A 401 19.92 12.20 5.11
N LEU A 402 18.63 12.13 5.41
CA LEU A 402 17.61 11.40 4.66
C LEU A 402 16.64 12.37 3.97
N LYS A 403 17.04 13.64 3.83
CA LYS A 403 16.22 14.68 3.21
C LYS A 403 15.96 14.31 1.76
N GLY A 404 14.70 14.12 1.43
CA GLY A 404 14.28 13.80 0.08
C GLY A 404 13.56 12.46 -0.02
N SER A 405 12.75 12.35 -1.06
CA SER A 405 12.06 11.11 -1.39
C SER A 405 13.00 10.23 -2.21
N ALA A 406 13.07 8.94 -1.89
CA ALA A 406 13.99 8.02 -2.56
C ALA A 406 13.43 6.60 -2.57
N LEU A 407 13.91 5.81 -3.53
CA LEU A 407 13.64 4.39 -3.69
C LEU A 407 14.96 3.63 -3.66
N TYR A 408 15.08 2.68 -2.74
CA TYR A 408 16.23 1.80 -2.64
C TYR A 408 15.85 0.40 -3.09
N VAL A 409 16.73 -0.23 -3.86
CA VAL A 409 16.51 -1.56 -4.40
C VAL A 409 17.76 -2.44 -4.28
N SER A 410 17.56 -3.73 -4.04
CA SER A 410 18.59 -4.76 -4.13
C SER A 410 18.09 -5.97 -4.92
N ALA A 411 19.00 -6.85 -5.31
CA ALA A 411 18.63 -8.12 -5.93
C ALA A 411 17.95 -9.03 -4.89
N VAL A 412 16.95 -9.82 -5.31
CA VAL A 412 16.23 -10.74 -4.39
C VAL A 412 17.09 -11.94 -3.99
N THR A 413 17.94 -12.42 -4.90
CA THR A 413 18.85 -13.54 -4.66
C THR A 413 20.00 -13.49 -5.66
N ASP A 414 21.02 -14.34 -5.47
CA ASP A 414 22.11 -14.49 -6.42
C ASP A 414 21.64 -15.14 -7.73
N GLY A 415 22.16 -14.66 -8.85
CA GLY A 415 21.97 -15.31 -10.15
C GLY A 415 21.92 -14.30 -11.30
N PRO A 416 22.21 -14.74 -12.54
CA PRO A 416 22.20 -13.85 -13.71
C PRO A 416 20.82 -13.28 -14.01
N ASP A 417 19.76 -13.94 -13.53
CA ASP A 417 18.37 -13.54 -13.74
C ASP A 417 17.84 -12.56 -12.68
N TYR A 418 18.60 -12.30 -11.62
CA TYR A 418 18.20 -11.45 -10.48
C TYR A 418 18.95 -10.11 -10.46
N VAL A 419 19.45 -9.67 -11.62
CA VAL A 419 20.11 -8.37 -11.74
C VAL A 419 19.08 -7.25 -11.67
N VAL A 420 19.32 -6.26 -10.79
CA VAL A 420 18.49 -5.07 -10.70
C VAL A 420 18.54 -4.31 -12.02
N SER A 421 17.41 -4.28 -12.73
CA SER A 421 17.30 -3.69 -14.07
C SER A 421 17.36 -2.16 -14.01
N ASP A 422 17.80 -1.54 -15.11
CA ASP A 422 17.65 -0.11 -15.39
C ASP A 422 16.30 0.22 -16.07
N LYS A 423 15.46 -0.80 -16.28
CA LYS A 423 14.07 -0.69 -16.72
C LYS A 423 13.14 -0.93 -15.54
N ASP A 424 12.13 -0.08 -15.42
CA ASP A 424 11.12 -0.19 -14.35
C ASP A 424 9.96 -1.13 -14.70
N GLY A 425 9.75 -1.40 -16.00
CA GLY A 425 8.68 -2.22 -16.56
C GLY A 425 7.25 -1.79 -16.19
N ARG A 426 7.05 -0.51 -15.82
CA ARG A 426 5.73 0.07 -15.54
C ARG A 426 4.99 0.50 -16.80
N THR A 427 3.69 0.77 -16.69
CA THR A 427 2.88 1.32 -17.79
C THR A 427 3.00 2.86 -17.81
N ASN A 428 3.12 3.46 -19.00
CA ASN A 428 3.07 4.92 -19.14
C ASN A 428 1.66 5.51 -18.93
N GLU A 429 0.66 4.67 -18.67
CA GLU A 429 -0.74 5.08 -18.49
C GLU A 429 -0.95 5.80 -17.14
N TYR A 430 -0.31 5.29 -16.09
CA TYR A 430 -0.41 5.84 -14.73
C TYR A 430 0.77 6.75 -14.36
N LEU A 431 1.91 6.57 -15.05
CA LEU A 431 2.99 7.54 -15.09
C LEU A 431 2.57 8.75 -15.93
N ARG A 432 1.69 9.59 -15.38
CA ARG A 432 1.50 10.95 -15.89
C ARG A 432 2.76 11.76 -15.55
N LEU A 433 3.81 11.57 -16.34
CA LEU A 433 5.05 12.36 -16.30
C LEU A 433 4.77 13.85 -16.55
N GLU A 434 3.61 14.16 -17.14
CA GLU A 434 3.11 15.50 -17.33
C GLU A 434 2.55 16.05 -16.01
N GLN A 435 2.98 17.26 -15.66
CA GLN A 435 2.44 18.03 -14.55
C GLN A 435 0.91 18.08 -14.67
N PRO A 436 0.15 17.70 -13.62
CA PRO A 436 -1.28 17.89 -13.62
C PRO A 436 -1.61 19.36 -13.91
N ASP A 437 -2.61 19.64 -14.76
CA ASP A 437 -2.98 21.02 -15.09
C ASP A 437 -3.13 21.86 -13.81
N ASP A 438 -2.33 22.94 -13.70
CA ASP A 438 -2.31 23.89 -12.59
C ASP A 438 -3.57 24.78 -12.58
N ASP A 439 -4.68 24.34 -13.20
CA ASP A 439 -5.89 25.14 -13.39
C ASP A 439 -6.42 25.65 -12.05
N ARG A 440 -6.12 26.93 -11.80
CA ARG A 440 -6.47 27.67 -10.59
C ARG A 440 -7.98 27.80 -10.43
N SER A 441 -8.75 27.58 -11.49
CA SER A 441 -10.20 27.75 -11.52
C SER A 441 -10.96 26.56 -10.93
N GLN A 442 -10.32 25.41 -10.65
CA GLN A 442 -10.99 24.23 -10.09
C GLN A 442 -10.93 24.14 -8.55
N PHE A 443 -10.21 25.05 -7.88
CA PHE A 443 -10.15 25.15 -6.41
C PHE A 443 -11.22 26.10 -5.84
N LEU A 444 -12.44 26.04 -6.39
CA LEU A 444 -13.63 26.82 -6.00
C LEU A 444 -14.19 26.33 -4.66
N GLY A 445 -13.48 26.59 -3.55
CA GLY A 445 -13.93 26.00 -2.27
C GLY A 445 -13.31 26.50 -0.97
N GLY A 446 -12.55 27.59 -0.96
CA GLY A 446 -12.27 28.34 0.28
C GLY A 446 -11.12 27.86 1.19
N ARG A 447 -10.49 28.88 1.78
CA ARG A 447 -9.63 28.99 2.98
C ARG A 447 -9.09 27.69 3.59
N GLY A 448 -7.75 27.59 3.66
CA GLY A 448 -6.93 26.94 4.71
C GLY A 448 -7.25 25.50 5.10
N LYS A 449 -6.22 24.71 5.39
CA LYS A 449 -6.39 23.38 5.99
C LYS A 449 -7.17 23.47 7.31
N ASP A 450 -7.84 22.38 7.66
CA ASP A 450 -8.38 22.20 9.01
C ASP A 450 -7.34 21.47 9.85
N TYR A 451 -6.63 22.22 10.70
CA TYR A 451 -5.67 21.67 11.65
C TYR A 451 -6.34 21.15 12.92
N THR A 452 -7.64 21.39 13.09
CA THR A 452 -8.34 21.09 14.35
C THR A 452 -9.02 19.74 14.37
N LEU A 453 -9.20 19.07 13.23
CA LEU A 453 -9.93 17.79 13.15
C LEU A 453 -9.46 16.79 14.20
N TRP A 454 -8.15 16.53 14.22
CA TRP A 454 -7.55 15.56 15.12
C TRP A 454 -7.22 16.11 16.50
N ALA A 455 -7.31 17.43 16.69
CA ALA A 455 -7.09 18.08 17.98
C ALA A 455 -8.37 18.13 18.83
N ARG A 456 -9.54 17.86 18.22
CA ARG A 456 -10.83 17.87 18.90
C ARG A 456 -11.26 16.47 19.32
N PRO A 457 -12.09 16.36 20.37
CA PRO A 457 -12.74 15.09 20.70
C PRO A 457 -13.58 14.57 19.52
N LYS A 458 -13.56 13.26 19.30
CA LYS A 458 -14.39 12.59 18.28
C LYS A 458 -15.87 12.97 18.35
N SER A 459 -16.41 13.16 19.56
CA SER A 459 -17.81 13.55 19.78
C SER A 459 -18.17 14.93 19.19
N GLU A 460 -17.18 15.78 18.90
CA GLU A 460 -17.39 17.07 18.22
C GLU A 460 -17.30 16.96 16.70
N THR A 461 -16.47 16.04 16.19
CA THR A 461 -16.10 15.97 14.78
C THR A 461 -16.84 14.88 14.01
N CYS A 462 -17.11 13.74 14.64
CA CYS A 462 -17.89 12.65 14.09
C CYS A 462 -19.39 12.90 14.28
N LYS A 463 -20.18 12.72 13.21
CA LYS A 463 -21.63 12.83 13.28
C LYS A 463 -22.24 11.53 13.83
N PRO A 464 -23.22 11.59 14.76
CA PRO A 464 -23.88 10.39 15.28
C PRO A 464 -24.50 9.49 14.20
N GLY A 465 -25.08 10.08 13.14
CA GLY A 465 -25.66 9.31 12.03
C GLY A 465 -24.64 8.58 11.15
N ILE A 466 -23.34 8.87 11.30
CA ILE A 466 -22.25 8.15 10.63
C ILE A 466 -21.73 7.03 11.53
N GLU A 467 -21.58 7.28 12.84
CA GLU A 467 -21.11 6.27 13.80
C GLU A 467 -22.13 5.13 14.01
N ASP A 468 -23.40 5.49 14.22
CA ASP A 468 -24.46 4.58 14.66
C ASP A 468 -25.56 4.36 13.61
N GLY A 469 -25.44 4.99 12.43
CA GLY A 469 -26.44 4.90 11.37
C GLY A 469 -26.07 3.94 10.25
N ASP A 470 -26.94 3.87 9.23
CA ASP A 470 -26.80 3.03 8.04
C ASP A 470 -25.71 3.55 7.07
N PHE A 471 -24.92 4.55 7.46
CA PHE A 471 -23.90 5.19 6.61
C PHE A 471 -22.94 4.17 5.98
N TRP A 472 -22.41 3.24 6.78
CA TRP A 472 -21.43 2.27 6.31
C TRP A 472 -22.05 1.19 5.41
N THR A 473 -23.30 0.83 5.66
CA THR A 473 -24.06 -0.08 4.79
C THR A 473 -24.52 0.60 3.50
N GLU A 474 -24.67 1.94 3.49
CA GLU A 474 -24.91 2.74 2.28
C GLU A 474 -23.64 2.96 1.44
N MET A 475 -22.46 2.68 2.00
CA MET A 475 -21.17 2.77 1.31
C MET A 475 -20.85 1.50 0.52
N ASP A 476 -21.85 0.92 -0.14
CA ASP A 476 -21.64 -0.22 -1.02
C ASP A 476 -20.71 0.19 -2.18
N LEU A 477 -19.45 -0.24 -2.08
CA LEU A 477 -18.39 0.04 -3.05
C LEU A 477 -18.20 -1.20 -3.94
N GLU A 478 -19.20 -1.53 -4.75
CA GLU A 478 -19.08 -2.66 -5.69
C GLU A 478 -17.85 -2.48 -6.63
N PRO A 479 -16.94 -3.46 -6.71
CA PRO A 479 -15.83 -3.44 -7.65
C PRO A 479 -16.34 -3.60 -9.10
N GLY A 480 -16.18 -2.54 -9.89
CA GLY A 480 -16.36 -2.58 -11.34
C GLY A 480 -17.51 -1.72 -11.85
N ALA A 481 -17.18 -0.74 -12.68
CA ALA A 481 -18.19 0.10 -13.32
C ALA A 481 -18.62 -0.50 -14.66
N GLU A 482 -19.90 -0.86 -14.80
CA GLU A 482 -20.49 -1.22 -16.08
C GLU A 482 -20.82 0.02 -16.94
N SER A 483 -20.95 1.20 -16.31
CA SER A 483 -21.28 2.46 -16.96
C SER A 483 -20.60 3.69 -16.33
N ILE A 484 -20.61 4.82 -17.05
CA ILE A 484 -20.11 6.11 -16.54
C ILE A 484 -20.92 6.61 -15.33
N PHE A 485 -22.20 6.23 -15.24
CA PHE A 485 -23.02 6.57 -14.08
C PHE A 485 -22.53 5.82 -12.84
N ASP A 486 -22.13 4.56 -12.98
CA ASP A 486 -21.58 3.74 -11.88
C ASP A 486 -20.24 4.29 -11.40
N VAL A 487 -19.38 4.75 -12.33
CA VAL A 487 -18.15 5.47 -11.98
C VAL A 487 -18.46 6.75 -11.17
N LEU A 488 -19.45 7.53 -11.61
CA LEU A 488 -19.82 8.78 -10.95
C LEU A 488 -20.46 8.54 -9.58
N THR A 489 -21.38 7.57 -9.47
CA THR A 489 -22.01 7.22 -8.19
C THR A 489 -21.00 6.59 -7.24
N GLY A 490 -20.16 5.68 -7.72
CA GLY A 490 -19.07 5.09 -6.93
C GLY A 490 -18.09 6.15 -6.44
N THR A 491 -17.71 7.12 -7.29
CA THR A 491 -16.85 8.26 -6.87
C THR A 491 -17.52 9.14 -5.82
N LEU A 492 -18.83 9.40 -5.94
CA LEU A 492 -19.58 10.18 -4.95
C LEU A 492 -19.71 9.42 -3.62
N THR A 493 -20.01 8.12 -3.66
CA THR A 493 -20.09 7.26 -2.48
C THR A 493 -18.73 7.17 -1.79
N LEU A 494 -17.65 6.92 -2.53
CA LEU A 494 -16.30 6.89 -2.02
C LEU A 494 -15.90 8.25 -1.44
N SER A 495 -16.20 9.36 -2.13
CA SER A 495 -15.93 10.70 -1.61
C SER A 495 -16.67 10.96 -0.29
N ARG A 496 -17.93 10.53 -0.19
CA ARG A 496 -18.71 10.60 1.05
C ARG A 496 -18.06 9.76 2.15
N GLY A 497 -17.66 8.52 1.86
CA GLY A 497 -16.96 7.65 2.81
C GLY A 497 -15.64 8.24 3.31
N VAL A 498 -14.81 8.70 2.36
CA VAL A 498 -13.49 9.25 2.65
C VAL A 498 -13.57 10.55 3.44
N VAL A 499 -14.44 11.48 3.02
CA VAL A 499 -14.49 12.80 3.64
C VAL A 499 -15.38 12.81 4.88
N GLN A 500 -16.57 12.22 4.81
CA GLN A 500 -17.55 12.29 5.91
C GLN A 500 -17.31 11.23 6.98
N GLY A 501 -16.81 10.05 6.59
CA GLY A 501 -16.53 8.93 7.49
C GLY A 501 -15.24 9.09 8.30
N MET A 502 -14.23 9.74 7.72
CA MET A 502 -12.90 9.90 8.32
C MET A 502 -12.91 10.46 9.77
N PRO A 503 -13.66 11.52 10.11
CA PRO A 503 -13.71 12.02 11.50
C PRO A 503 -14.11 10.97 12.54
N CYS A 504 -14.79 9.89 12.13
CA CYS A 504 -15.21 8.80 12.99
C CYS A 504 -14.15 7.70 13.11
N ALA A 505 -13.18 7.63 12.20
CA ALA A 505 -12.07 6.68 12.18
C ALA A 505 -10.82 7.21 12.92
N ASP A 506 -11.05 8.03 13.93
CA ASP A 506 -9.99 8.75 14.64
C ASP A 506 -8.98 7.80 15.28
N VAL A 507 -9.42 6.70 15.89
CA VAL A 507 -8.52 5.78 16.57
C VAL A 507 -7.53 5.16 15.59
N TRP A 508 -7.98 4.70 14.41
CA TRP A 508 -7.07 4.14 13.41
C TRP A 508 -6.02 5.16 12.95
N MET A 509 -6.44 6.40 12.68
CA MET A 509 -5.58 7.46 12.14
C MET A 509 -4.75 8.20 13.21
N ARG A 510 -5.15 8.12 14.48
CA ARG A 510 -4.51 8.83 15.60
C ARG A 510 -3.06 8.44 15.75
N SER A 511 -2.23 9.44 16.05
CA SER A 511 -0.84 9.21 16.38
C SER A 511 -0.59 9.03 17.87
N ASP A 512 0.40 8.20 18.21
CA ASP A 512 0.91 8.07 19.58
C ASP A 512 1.48 9.39 20.14
N ALA A 513 1.92 10.30 19.27
CA ALA A 513 2.40 11.62 19.68
C ALA A 513 1.27 12.54 20.23
N GLY A 514 0.00 12.15 20.07
CA GLY A 514 -1.15 12.87 20.57
C GLY A 514 -2.07 13.44 19.48
N ALA A 515 -3.21 13.96 19.94
CA ALA A 515 -4.17 14.69 19.13
C ALA A 515 -3.53 15.91 18.47
N GLY A 516 -3.94 16.24 17.23
CA GLY A 516 -3.47 17.46 16.55
C GLY A 516 -2.01 17.44 16.08
N THR A 517 -1.31 16.30 16.15
CA THR A 517 0.08 16.14 15.68
C THR A 517 0.22 15.95 14.18
N HIS A 518 -0.89 15.82 13.47
CA HIS A 518 -0.97 15.81 12.01
C HIS A 518 -2.33 16.36 11.58
N GLY A 519 -2.49 16.60 10.28
CA GLY A 519 -3.75 17.04 9.68
C GLY A 519 -4.43 15.93 8.90
N PHE A 520 -5.58 16.25 8.32
CA PHE A 520 -6.21 15.42 7.30
C PHE A 520 -6.04 16.09 5.94
N ASP A 521 -5.20 15.50 5.09
CA ASP A 521 -5.02 15.93 3.71
C ASP A 521 -4.86 14.70 2.79
N GLN A 522 -4.17 14.88 1.67
CA GLN A 522 -4.19 13.96 0.53
C GLN A 522 -3.68 12.57 0.84
N ASN A 523 -2.61 12.46 1.62
CA ASN A 523 -2.05 11.17 1.97
C ASN A 523 -2.99 10.43 2.92
N GLU A 524 -3.54 11.10 3.93
CA GLU A 524 -4.55 10.50 4.81
C GLU A 524 -5.83 10.14 4.06
N MET A 525 -6.28 10.97 3.10
CA MET A 525 -7.41 10.66 2.20
C MET A 525 -7.12 9.45 1.32
N GLY A 526 -5.91 9.35 0.77
CA GLY A 526 -5.49 8.26 -0.09
C GLY A 526 -5.43 6.94 0.66
N VAL A 527 -4.77 6.92 1.83
CA VAL A 527 -4.64 5.75 2.69
C VAL A 527 -6.01 5.29 3.20
N TRP A 528 -6.88 6.22 3.57
CA TRP A 528 -8.23 5.89 4.03
C TRP A 528 -9.15 5.44 2.89
N GLY A 529 -9.10 6.12 1.75
CA GLY A 529 -9.84 5.69 0.56
C GLY A 529 -9.39 4.30 0.11
N HIS A 530 -8.08 4.03 0.14
CA HIS A 530 -7.50 2.71 -0.08
C HIS A 530 -8.10 1.68 0.89
N PHE A 531 -8.05 1.94 2.19
CA PHE A 531 -8.63 1.06 3.21
C PHE A 531 -10.12 0.77 2.95
N LEU A 532 -10.91 1.80 2.62
CA LEU A 532 -12.34 1.65 2.33
C LEU A 532 -12.63 0.81 1.08
N MET A 533 -11.74 0.82 0.07
CA MET A 533 -11.94 0.07 -1.17
C MET A 533 -11.54 -1.40 -1.04
N GLU A 534 -10.72 -1.76 -0.06
CA GLU A 534 -10.18 -3.11 0.08
C GLU A 534 -10.82 -3.92 1.21
N VAL A 535 -11.49 -3.26 2.16
CA VAL A 535 -12.23 -3.93 3.24
C VAL A 535 -13.68 -4.09 2.82
N THR A 536 -14.24 -5.29 3.01
CA THR A 536 -15.66 -5.57 2.73
C THR A 536 -16.60 -4.65 3.51
N ASP A 537 -17.75 -4.30 2.93
CA ASP A 537 -18.69 -3.32 3.51
C ASP A 537 -19.11 -3.66 4.95
N GLU A 538 -19.38 -4.95 5.23
CA GLU A 538 -19.79 -5.42 6.56
C GLU A 538 -18.68 -5.20 7.61
N THR A 539 -17.42 -5.24 7.18
CA THR A 539 -16.24 -5.17 8.03
C THR A 539 -15.73 -3.74 8.21
N THR A 540 -15.95 -2.88 7.21
CA THR A 540 -15.48 -1.50 7.17
C THR A 540 -15.89 -0.69 8.39
N ARG A 541 -17.16 -0.79 8.83
CA ARG A 541 -17.62 -0.11 10.05
C ARG A 541 -16.84 -0.60 11.28
N THR A 542 -16.72 -1.91 11.42
CA THR A 542 -16.10 -2.55 12.58
C THR A 542 -14.63 -2.15 12.71
N LEU A 543 -13.88 -2.23 11.62
CA LEU A 543 -12.45 -1.87 11.62
C LEU A 543 -12.22 -0.36 11.69
N GLY A 544 -13.01 0.43 10.94
CA GLY A 544 -12.85 1.89 10.90
C GLY A 544 -13.15 2.55 12.25
N LEU A 545 -14.13 2.04 13.00
CA LEU A 545 -14.54 2.58 14.30
C LEU A 545 -13.92 1.85 15.49
N ALA A 546 -13.10 0.82 15.23
CA ALA A 546 -12.50 0.00 16.27
C ALA A 546 -11.62 0.82 17.21
N ARG A 547 -11.90 0.73 18.51
CA ARG A 547 -11.04 1.31 19.54
C ARG A 547 -9.81 0.46 19.82
N TRP A 548 -9.89 -0.83 19.49
CA TRP A 548 -8.87 -1.80 19.86
C TRP A 548 -7.55 -1.66 19.12
N TRP A 549 -7.47 -0.85 18.06
CA TRP A 549 -6.20 -0.51 17.42
C TRP A 549 -5.18 0.03 18.41
N ASP A 550 -5.65 0.74 19.43
CA ASP A 550 -4.86 1.50 20.39
C ASP A 550 -4.80 0.86 21.78
N ASN A 551 -5.49 -0.27 21.99
CA ASN A 551 -5.69 -0.89 23.31
C ASN A 551 -4.53 -1.81 23.75
N TRP A 552 -3.47 -1.91 22.95
CA TRP A 552 -2.36 -2.82 23.22
C TRP A 552 -1.71 -2.61 24.60
N GLU A 553 -1.59 -1.36 25.08
CA GLU A 553 -1.03 -1.06 26.41
C GLU A 553 -1.84 -1.76 27.50
N CYS A 554 -3.17 -1.81 27.32
CA CYS A 554 -4.08 -2.35 28.32
C CYS A 554 -4.10 -3.86 28.29
N PHE A 555 -4.05 -4.43 27.08
CA PHE A 555 -3.83 -5.85 26.89
C PHE A 555 -2.53 -6.33 27.56
N TYR A 556 -1.39 -5.69 27.29
CA TYR A 556 -0.11 -6.13 27.85
C TYR A 556 0.08 -5.79 29.34
N GLN A 557 -0.59 -4.76 29.86
CA GLN A 557 -0.47 -4.35 31.26
C GLN A 557 -1.62 -4.86 32.16
N ASP A 558 -2.49 -5.74 31.63
CA ASP A 558 -3.65 -6.30 32.34
C ASP A 558 -4.53 -5.21 32.99
N LYS A 559 -4.76 -4.13 32.23
CA LYS A 559 -5.64 -3.02 32.67
C LYS A 559 -7.07 -3.29 32.23
N ASP A 560 -8.02 -2.78 33.01
CA ASP A 560 -9.43 -2.80 32.62
C ASP A 560 -9.63 -2.03 31.30
N MET A 561 -10.12 -2.73 30.29
CA MET A 561 -10.39 -2.19 28.95
C MET A 561 -11.35 -1.00 28.98
N GLY A 562 -12.32 -1.00 29.91
CA GLY A 562 -13.25 0.11 30.08
C GLY A 562 -12.57 1.39 30.58
N ILE A 563 -11.44 1.28 31.29
CA ILE A 563 -10.62 2.42 31.70
C ILE A 563 -9.87 2.98 30.49
N CYS A 564 -9.28 2.11 29.68
CA CYS A 564 -8.50 2.51 28.52
C CYS A 564 -9.32 3.17 27.42
N GLU A 565 -10.56 2.72 27.26
CA GLU A 565 -11.52 3.35 26.36
C GLU A 565 -12.02 4.72 26.86
N ALA A 566 -11.93 4.98 28.16
CA ALA A 566 -12.42 6.21 28.80
C ALA A 566 -11.32 7.25 29.10
N GLU A 567 -10.05 6.82 29.24
CA GLU A 567 -8.92 7.67 29.67
C GLU A 567 -8.11 8.31 28.54
N ARG A 568 -8.46 8.09 27.26
CA ARG A 568 -7.84 8.78 26.11
C ARG A 568 -8.64 9.93 25.44
N PRO A 569 -9.49 10.73 26.13
CA PRO A 569 -9.98 11.99 25.59
C PRO A 569 -8.97 13.11 25.93
N GLY A 570 -8.13 13.50 24.97
CA GLY A 570 -7.37 14.75 25.02
C GLY A 570 -5.96 14.69 25.61
N LEU A 571 -5.13 13.74 25.16
CA LEU A 571 -3.69 13.98 25.03
C LEU A 571 -3.42 14.73 23.73
#